data_AF-A0A231VQI3-F1
#
_entry.id   AF-A0A231VQI3-F1
#
_cell.length_a   1.000
_cell.length_b   1.000
_cell.length_c   1.000
_cell.angle_alpha   90.00
_cell.angle_beta   90.00
_cell.angle_gamma   90.00
#
_symmetry.space_group_name_H-M   'P 1'
#
loop_
_entity.id
_entity.type
_entity.pdbx_description
1 polymer ?
#
loop_
_entity_poly.entity_id
_entity_poly.type
_entity_poly.pdbx_seq_one_letter_code
_entity_poly.pdbx_strand_id
1 'polypeptide(L)'
;MRRETMIQNEKLIINSSEIRAVEPTDDDDNSTGKQLEGYALMFNQPSKDLGGFIEEIDPQALQNTDLSQVLFLNDHNFNQPIAKV
;
A
#
# COMPACT_ATOMS: atom_id res chain seq x y z
N MET A 1 34.09 22.29 -6.46
CA MET A 1 33.53 20.95 -6.70
C MET A 1 32.34 20.74 -5.79
N ARG A 2 31.11 20.91 -6.30
CA ARG A 2 29.89 20.58 -5.57
C ARG A 2 29.66 19.07 -5.73
N ARG A 3 29.52 18.34 -4.62
CA ARG A 3 29.14 16.93 -4.64
C ARG A 3 27.63 16.87 -4.77
N GLU A 4 27.16 16.35 -5.89
CA GLU A 4 25.75 16.03 -6.09
C GLU A 4 25.45 14.77 -5.29
N THR A 5 24.60 14.88 -4.28
CA THR A 5 24.10 13.72 -3.54
C THR A 5 23.03 13.08 -4.39
N MET A 6 23.33 11.90 -4.95
CA MET A 6 22.36 11.02 -5.60
C MET A 6 21.31 10.60 -4.57
N ILE A 7 20.08 11.06 -4.72
CA ILE A 7 18.93 10.52 -4.00
C ILE A 7 18.60 9.19 -4.66
N GLN A 8 19.05 8.10 -4.04
CA GLN A 8 18.58 6.76 -4.40
C GLN A 8 17.11 6.70 -3.97
N ASN A 9 16.20 6.67 -4.94
CA ASN A 9 14.78 6.39 -4.68
C ASN A 9 14.71 5.02 -4.00
N GLU A 10 14.51 5.02 -2.68
CA GLU A 10 14.33 3.83 -1.87
C GLU A 10 13.04 3.13 -2.32
N LYS A 11 13.19 2.18 -3.24
CA LYS A 11 12.13 1.26 -3.61
C LYS A 11 11.92 0.33 -2.41
N LEU A 12 10.96 0.67 -1.56
CA LEU A 12 10.51 -0.20 -0.48
C LEU A 12 9.93 -1.48 -1.12
N ILE A 13 10.72 -2.56 -1.13
CA ILE A 13 10.25 -3.86 -1.62
C ILE A 13 9.39 -4.48 -0.51
N ILE A 14 8.10 -4.20 -0.58
CA ILE A 14 7.08 -4.95 0.15
C ILE A 14 6.80 -6.23 -0.62
N ASN A 15 7.26 -7.36 -0.09
CA ASN A 15 7.17 -8.67 -0.76
C ASN A 15 5.74 -9.25 -0.82
N SER A 16 4.74 -8.59 -0.22
CA SER A 16 3.42 -9.19 0.06
C SER A 16 2.23 -8.23 -0.10
N SER A 17 2.44 -7.03 -0.66
CA SER A 17 1.35 -6.11 -0.96
C SER A 17 1.62 -5.46 -2.31
N GLU A 18 0.60 -5.40 -3.17
CA GLU A 18 0.71 -4.77 -4.48
C GLU A 18 0.60 -3.25 -4.33
N ILE A 19 1.56 -2.60 -3.66
CA ILE A 19 1.59 -1.13 -3.55
C ILE A 19 2.54 -0.57 -4.62
N ARG A 20 2.02 0.34 -5.43
CA ARG A 20 2.71 1.06 -6.49
C ARG A 20 2.71 2.55 -6.15
N ALA A 21 3.84 3.20 -6.38
CA ALA A 21 3.88 4.64 -6.41
C ALA A 21 3.41 5.08 -7.80
N VAL A 22 2.41 5.95 -7.85
CA VAL A 22 1.97 6.58 -9.10
C VAL A 22 2.86 7.80 -9.32
N GLU A 23 3.56 7.83 -10.46
CA GLU A 23 4.31 9.02 -10.85
C GLU A 23 3.33 10.14 -11.22
N PRO A 24 3.53 11.37 -10.73
CA PRO A 24 2.68 12.50 -11.10
C PRO A 24 2.80 12.76 -12.60
N THR A 25 1.67 12.85 -13.30
CA THR A 25 1.62 13.36 -14.67
C THR A 25 1.72 14.88 -14.62
N ASP A 26 2.86 15.44 -15.00
CA ASP A 26 3.14 16.88 -15.00
C ASP A 26 2.39 17.64 -16.11
N ASP A 27 1.08 17.45 -16.23
CA ASP A 27 0.21 18.23 -17.11
C ASP A 27 -0.76 19.08 -16.27
N ASP A 28 -0.53 20.40 -16.31
CA ASP A 28 -1.35 21.52 -15.81
C ASP A 28 -1.51 21.73 -14.29
N ASP A 29 -0.71 22.68 -13.77
CA ASP A 29 -0.95 23.64 -12.66
C ASP A 29 -1.57 23.16 -11.32
N ASN A 30 -1.69 21.85 -11.13
CA ASN A 30 -2.20 21.24 -9.91
C ASN A 30 -1.26 20.10 -9.54
N SER A 31 -0.24 20.41 -8.74
CA SER A 31 0.74 19.44 -8.27
C SER A 31 0.04 18.35 -7.44
N THR A 32 -0.46 17.32 -8.09
CA THR A 32 -0.88 16.10 -7.41
C THR A 32 0.38 15.52 -6.79
N GLY A 33 0.52 15.65 -5.48
CA GLY A 33 1.65 15.13 -4.72
C GLY A 33 1.83 13.62 -4.95
N LYS A 34 2.94 13.05 -4.44
CA LYS A 34 3.23 11.62 -4.57
C LYS A 34 2.04 10.78 -4.11
N GLN A 35 1.49 9.95 -5.00
CA GLN A 35 0.36 9.07 -4.71
C GLN A 35 0.85 7.63 -4.53
N LEU A 36 0.34 6.96 -3.50
CA LEU A 36 0.54 5.54 -3.24
C LEU A 36 -0.78 4.82 -3.48
N GLU A 37 -0.81 3.88 -4.41
CA GLU A 37 -1.96 3.03 -4.70
C GLU A 37 -1.60 1.58 -4.42
N GLY A 38 -2.54 0.75 -3.97
CA GLY A 38 -2.27 -0.67 -3.85
C GLY A 38 -3.31 -1.50 -3.16
N TYR A 39 -3.22 -2.81 -3.36
CA TYR A 39 -4.07 -3.79 -2.69
C TYR A 39 -3.37 -4.33 -1.44
N ALA A 40 -4.01 -4.13 -0.29
CA ALA A 40 -3.54 -4.64 1.00
C ALA A 40 -3.81 -6.16 1.17
N LEU A 41 -4.59 -6.76 0.28
CA LEU A 41 -5.08 -8.14 0.38
C LEU A 41 -4.67 -8.93 -0.86
N MET A 42 -4.29 -10.19 -0.66
CA MET A 42 -3.99 -11.14 -1.72
C MET A 42 -5.03 -12.26 -1.65
N PHE A 43 -5.78 -12.45 -2.74
CA PHE A 43 -6.82 -13.47 -2.84
C PHE A 43 -6.26 -14.77 -3.42
N ASN A 44 -6.90 -15.90 -3.11
CA ASN A 44 -6.51 -17.23 -3.57
C ASN A 44 -5.05 -17.60 -3.30
N GLN A 45 -4.46 -17.04 -2.24
CA GLN A 45 -3.08 -17.31 -1.85
C GLN A 45 -3.05 -17.78 -0.40
N PRO A 46 -2.32 -18.87 -0.10
CA PRO A 46 -2.14 -19.31 1.27
C PRO A 46 -1.33 -18.29 2.05
N SER A 47 -1.74 -18.03 3.28
CA SER A 47 -0.98 -17.24 4.23
C SER A 47 0.35 -17.91 4.59
N LYS A 48 1.24 -17.14 5.21
CA LYS A 48 2.29 -17.74 6.04
C LYS A 48 1.66 -18.61 7.12
N ASP A 49 2.39 -19.63 7.58
CA ASP A 49 1.94 -20.42 8.72
C ASP A 49 1.88 -19.53 9.97
N LEU A 50 0.67 -19.36 10.52
CA LEU A 50 0.37 -18.58 11.72
C LEU A 50 0.33 -19.44 12.99
N GLY A 51 1.14 -20.51 13.05
CA GLY A 51 1.24 -21.39 14.22
C GLY A 51 0.41 -22.67 14.10
N GLY A 52 0.45 -23.30 12.92
CA GLY A 52 -0.36 -24.45 12.52
C GLY A 52 -1.63 -24.06 11.74
N PHE A 53 -1.79 -22.78 11.40
CA PHE A 53 -2.97 -22.26 10.70
C PHE A 53 -2.53 -21.58 9.40
N ILE A 54 -3.03 -22.09 8.29
CA ILE A 54 -2.86 -21.54 6.95
C ILE A 54 -4.25 -21.17 6.45
N GLU A 55 -4.41 -19.91 6.06
CA GLU A 55 -5.67 -19.37 5.55
C GLU A 55 -5.54 -18.86 4.13
N GLU A 56 -6.68 -18.76 3.45
CA GLU A 56 -6.79 -18.23 2.11
C GLU A 56 -7.99 -17.28 2.09
N ILE A 57 -7.85 -16.12 1.45
CA ILE A 57 -8.92 -15.14 1.33
C ILE A 57 -9.69 -15.42 0.03
N ASP A 58 -10.98 -15.74 0.16
CA ASP A 58 -11.89 -15.92 -0.98
C ASP A 58 -12.04 -14.59 -1.75
N PRO A 59 -11.98 -14.59 -3.10
CA PRO A 59 -12.19 -13.39 -3.92
C PRO A 59 -13.54 -12.68 -3.71
N GLN A 60 -14.51 -13.35 -3.10
CA GLN A 60 -15.83 -12.83 -2.76
C GLN A 60 -15.95 -12.46 -1.27
N ALA A 61 -14.89 -12.61 -0.48
CA ALA A 61 -14.91 -12.38 0.97
C ALA A 61 -15.28 -10.94 1.38
N LEU A 62 -15.10 -9.97 0.48
CA LEU A 62 -15.42 -8.57 0.73
C LEU A 62 -16.77 -8.13 0.13
N GLN A 63 -17.54 -9.04 -0.47
CA GLN A 63 -18.82 -8.67 -1.07
C GLN A 63 -19.81 -8.18 -0.02
N ASN A 64 -20.40 -7.02 -0.29
CA ASN A 64 -21.35 -6.34 0.60
C ASN A 64 -20.74 -5.94 1.97
N THR A 65 -19.42 -5.83 2.06
CA THR A 65 -18.72 -5.34 3.25
C THR A 65 -18.54 -3.83 3.19
N ASP A 66 -18.79 -3.14 4.29
CA ASP A 66 -18.48 -1.71 4.41
C ASP A 66 -16.98 -1.51 4.64
N LEU A 67 -16.31 -0.86 3.68
CA LEU A 67 -14.88 -0.59 3.71
C LEU A 67 -14.55 0.87 4.10
N SER A 68 -15.55 1.68 4.48
CA SER A 68 -15.37 3.10 4.81
C SER A 68 -14.43 3.37 5.99
N GLN A 69 -14.15 2.36 6.81
CA GLN A 69 -13.23 2.43 7.95
C GLN A 69 -11.90 1.71 7.73
N VAL A 70 -11.58 1.33 6.48
CA VAL A 70 -10.27 0.76 6.17
C VAL A 70 -9.25 1.89 6.08
N LEU A 71 -8.23 1.81 6.95
CA LEU A 71 -7.16 2.80 7.06
C LEU A 71 -5.81 2.16 6.76
N PHE A 72 -4.99 2.87 5.99
CA PHE A 72 -3.57 2.58 5.89
C PHE A 72 -2.85 3.43 6.95
N LEU A 73 -2.20 2.78 7.91
CA LEU A 73 -1.57 3.44 9.05
C LEU A 73 -0.05 3.40 8.92
N ASN A 74 0.60 4.49 9.34
CA ASN A 74 2.04 4.47 9.58
C ASN A 74 2.33 3.71 10.90
N ASP A 75 3.13 2.65 10.82
CA ASP A 75 3.59 1.86 11.97
C ASP A 75 2.47 1.45 12.95
N HIS A 76 1.32 1.03 12.41
CA HIS A 76 0.12 0.65 13.20
C HIS A 76 -0.42 1.74 14.15
N ASN A 77 -0.03 3.00 13.95
CA ASN A 77 -0.46 4.11 14.77
C ASN A 77 -1.72 4.77 14.21
N PHE A 78 -2.85 4.63 14.91
CA PHE A 78 -4.14 5.21 14.52
C PHE A 78 -4.15 6.74 14.49
N ASN A 79 -3.20 7.40 15.15
CA ASN A 79 -3.05 8.86 15.09
C ASN A 79 -2.33 9.32 13.81
N GLN A 80 -1.82 8.40 12.99
CA GLN A 80 -1.06 8.67 11.78
C GLN A 80 -1.62 7.90 10.56
N PRO A 81 -2.88 8.16 10.15
CA PRO A 81 -3.42 7.60 8.92
C PRO A 81 -2.74 8.23 7.69
N ILE A 82 -2.30 7.40 6.75
CA ILE A 82 -1.63 7.82 5.50
C ILE A 82 -2.53 7.64 4.27
N ALA A 83 -3.52 6.75 4.31
CA ALA A 83 -4.55 6.64 3.28
C ALA A 83 -5.83 5.98 3.84
N LYS A 84 -6.93 6.08 3.10
CA LYS A 84 -8.21 5.40 3.36
C LYS A 84 -8.91 5.03 2.05
N VAL A 85 -9.84 4.08 2.12
CA VAL A 85 -10.71 3.66 1.00
C VAL A 85 -11.91 4.60 0.86
#